data_AF-Q54RQ1-F1
#
_entry.id   AF-Q54RQ1-F1
#
_cell.length_a   1.000
_cell.length_b   1.000
_cell.length_c   1.000
_cell.angle_alpha   90.00
_cell.angle_beta   90.00
_cell.angle_gamma   90.00
#
_symmetry.space_group_name_H-M   'P 1'
#
loop_
_entity.id
_entity.type
_entity.pdbx_description
1 polymer ?
#
loop_
_entity_poly.entity_id
_entity_poly.type
_entity_poly.pdbx_seq_one_letter_code
_entity_poly.pdbx_strand_id
1 'polypeptide(L)'
;MRLLSVLVFLISVISIAKADYQYAFCKFNELSIGGVEGIAHLLSTDGTTLNITFDFTTSYAQNTQFAAQILTYGYNPSSMTNLGSVFDPTNVKTAGCPSGTPRAGDIGNIQANGGNVEAQTISLNIPNIKDDANSIIGRSIAIYGGSYDCSDPSKSVIGDMISFCTIGVGNIDYSSFDKSKLTGVNTASSYSNLENAIGLAVVYNTTITKGDYIEGRVLFKALNSSFIQVSAKVSGLSYQAHGFHVHQFGDVSSDNGTSIGGHFLKTGQEHSLPPSGTRHYGDFGNFCAFSQDMMDTGYYYYETDHVTAALVIGRGMAVHNFTDKGNSDVGGSRCGQGVIALIQDADYSLNLPMDWKWDVICANGSYYGDMSTSMNSESYNDNEPGSSSTVIPFFALIIFSIIFALL
;
A
#
# COMPACT_ATOMS: atom_id res chain seq x y z
N MET A 1 34.51 -8.38 42.09
CA MET A 1 34.92 -7.58 40.90
C MET A 1 34.52 -8.22 39.58
N ARG A 2 34.84 -9.49 39.28
CA ARG A 2 34.51 -10.13 37.98
C ARG A 2 33.01 -10.13 37.62
N LEU A 3 32.11 -10.36 38.58
CA LEU A 3 30.66 -10.33 38.35
C LEU A 3 30.13 -8.94 37.96
N LEU A 4 30.71 -7.88 38.54
CA LEU A 4 30.32 -6.49 38.26
C LEU A 4 30.79 -6.06 36.86
N SER A 5 31.98 -6.51 36.42
CA SER A 5 32.49 -6.26 35.08
C SER A 5 31.64 -6.93 33.99
N VAL A 6 31.17 -8.17 34.24
CA VAL A 6 30.27 -8.89 33.33
C VAL A 6 28.90 -8.21 33.28
N LEU A 7 28.36 -7.78 34.42
CA LEU A 7 27.09 -7.04 34.46
C LEU A 7 27.18 -5.69 33.72
N VAL A 8 28.26 -4.93 33.91
CA VAL A 8 28.47 -3.65 33.17
C VAL A 8 28.65 -3.90 31.67
N PHE A 9 29.30 -4.99 31.27
CA PHE A 9 29.40 -5.34 29.85
C PHE A 9 28.04 -5.77 29.27
N LEU A 10 27.25 -6.59 29.99
CA LEU A 10 25.88 -6.97 29.60
C LEU A 10 24.92 -5.78 29.57
N ILE A 11 25.08 -4.82 30.49
CA ILE A 11 24.38 -3.54 30.48
C ILE A 11 24.91 -2.64 29.36
N SER A 12 26.16 -2.73 28.90
CA SER A 12 26.61 -1.98 27.72
C SER A 12 26.11 -2.58 26.39
N VAL A 13 25.67 -3.84 26.39
CA VAL A 13 24.82 -4.40 25.33
C VAL A 13 23.34 -4.10 25.60
N ILE A 14 23.02 -3.15 26.52
CA ILE A 14 21.68 -2.51 26.57
C ILE A 14 21.34 -2.18 25.14
N SER A 15 20.24 -2.78 24.69
CA SER A 15 19.50 -2.46 23.49
C SER A 15 19.89 -1.08 22.97
N ILE A 16 20.72 -1.04 21.91
CA ILE A 16 20.66 0.10 21.01
C ILE A 16 19.18 0.13 20.64
N ALA A 17 18.44 1.09 21.21
CA ALA A 17 17.06 1.30 20.87
C ALA A 17 17.07 1.55 19.36
N LYS A 18 16.67 0.53 18.62
CA LYS A 18 16.67 0.55 17.17
C LYS A 18 15.70 1.67 16.78
N ALA A 19 16.22 2.73 16.18
CA ALA A 19 15.40 3.87 15.80
C ALA A 19 14.47 3.41 14.67
N ASP A 20 13.17 3.51 14.91
CA ASP A 20 12.17 3.27 13.88
C ASP A 20 12.30 4.32 12.78
N TYR A 21 11.96 3.91 11.56
CA TYR A 21 11.98 4.76 10.38
C TYR A 21 10.60 4.71 9.73
N GLN A 22 10.36 5.60 8.77
CA GLN A 22 9.19 5.54 7.92
C GLN A 22 9.65 5.50 6.47
N TYR A 23 9.12 4.55 5.71
CA TYR A 23 9.42 4.40 4.30
C TYR A 23 8.13 4.20 3.50
N ALA A 24 7.98 4.95 2.41
CA ALA A 24 6.87 4.89 1.48
C ALA A 24 7.36 4.84 0.03
N PHE A 25 6.52 4.28 -0.84
CA PHE A 25 6.81 4.03 -2.26
C PHE A 25 5.66 4.52 -3.12
N CYS A 26 5.96 5.06 -4.30
CA CYS A 26 4.98 5.61 -5.23
C CYS A 26 5.49 5.36 -6.66
N LYS A 27 4.72 4.66 -7.51
CA LYS A 27 5.09 4.33 -8.89
C LYS A 27 4.24 5.16 -9.86
N PHE A 28 4.87 5.94 -10.72
CA PHE A 28 4.19 6.73 -11.75
C PHE A 28 3.77 5.82 -12.89
N ASN A 29 2.50 5.42 -12.90
CA ASN A 29 1.89 4.66 -14.01
C ASN A 29 0.37 4.88 -14.14
N GLU A 30 -0.27 5.63 -13.23
CA GLU A 30 -1.73 5.78 -13.19
C GLU A 30 -2.26 6.73 -14.27
N LEU A 31 -1.42 7.69 -14.69
CA LEU A 31 -1.75 8.68 -15.71
C LEU A 31 -0.54 8.92 -16.62
N SER A 32 -0.63 8.46 -17.88
CA SER A 32 0.49 8.47 -18.84
C SER A 32 0.39 9.61 -19.86
N ILE A 33 -0.29 10.71 -19.55
CA ILE A 33 -0.38 11.87 -20.46
C ILE A 33 1.03 12.41 -20.78
N GLY A 34 1.91 12.44 -19.77
CA GLY A 34 3.30 12.84 -19.94
C GLY A 34 4.26 11.76 -20.41
N GLY A 35 3.82 10.51 -20.54
CA GLY A 35 4.76 9.37 -20.60
C GLY A 35 5.71 9.35 -19.41
N VAL A 36 5.23 9.78 -18.23
CA VAL A 36 6.03 9.77 -17.00
C VAL A 36 6.15 8.33 -16.53
N GLU A 37 7.37 7.80 -16.51
CA GLU A 37 7.68 6.46 -16.04
C GLU A 37 8.79 6.53 -14.99
N GLY A 38 8.52 5.96 -13.82
CA GLY A 38 9.47 5.96 -12.71
C GLY A 38 8.77 5.92 -11.37
N ILE A 39 9.47 6.41 -10.34
CA ILE A 39 9.07 6.26 -8.95
C ILE A 39 9.39 7.51 -8.13
N ALA A 40 8.73 7.60 -6.98
CA ALA A 40 9.17 8.40 -5.86
C ALA A 40 9.29 7.53 -4.61
N HIS A 41 10.40 7.67 -3.90
CA HIS A 41 10.63 7.04 -2.61
C HIS A 41 10.60 8.10 -1.51
N LEU A 42 9.96 7.79 -0.39
CA LEU A 42 9.88 8.71 0.73
C LEU A 42 10.48 8.05 1.96
N LEU A 43 11.43 8.73 2.61
CA LEU A 43 12.14 8.20 3.76
C LEU A 43 12.25 9.25 4.87
N SER A 44 11.86 8.87 6.08
CA SER A 44 12.17 9.60 7.31
C SER A 44 12.86 8.68 8.30
N THR A 45 14.08 9.04 8.71
CA THR A 45 14.88 8.27 9.68
C THR A 45 14.95 8.92 11.05
N ASP A 46 14.53 10.18 11.16
CA ASP A 46 14.52 10.99 12.39
C ASP A 46 13.09 11.26 12.90
N GLY A 47 12.06 10.94 12.09
CA GLY A 47 10.66 11.20 12.39
C GLY A 47 10.24 12.66 12.28
N THR A 48 11.12 13.54 11.78
CA THR A 48 10.90 14.98 11.64
C THR A 48 11.04 15.47 10.21
N THR A 49 12.00 14.93 9.44
CA THR A 49 12.23 15.30 8.05
C THR A 49 11.82 14.15 7.15
N LEU A 50 10.98 14.46 6.17
CA LEU A 50 10.57 13.56 5.10
C LEU A 50 11.39 13.88 3.85
N ASN A 51 12.22 12.94 3.43
CA ASN A 51 12.99 13.05 2.18
C ASN A 51 12.22 12.34 1.06
N ILE A 52 11.86 13.07 0.01
CA ILE A 52 11.20 12.55 -1.18
C ILE A 52 12.22 12.51 -2.30
N THR A 53 12.59 11.32 -2.76
CA THR A 53 13.53 11.10 -3.87
C THR A 53 12.75 10.75 -5.12
N PHE A 54 12.86 11.57 -6.16
CA PHE A 54 12.24 11.38 -7.46
C PHE A 54 13.23 10.74 -8.43
N ASP A 55 12.80 9.69 -9.11
CA ASP A 55 13.55 9.05 -10.17
C ASP A 55 12.58 8.66 -11.29
N PHE A 56 12.51 9.46 -12.35
CA PHE A 56 11.59 9.22 -13.45
C PHE A 56 12.06 9.83 -14.76
N THR A 57 11.50 9.32 -15.85
CA THR A 57 11.63 9.86 -17.20
C THR A 57 10.29 10.37 -17.69
N THR A 58 10.29 11.27 -18.67
CA THR A 58 9.07 11.83 -19.27
C THR A 58 9.30 12.24 -20.72
N SER A 59 8.24 12.19 -21.52
CA SER A 59 8.26 12.68 -22.91
C SER A 59 8.38 14.22 -23.01
N TYR A 60 8.20 14.94 -21.90
CA TYR A 60 8.27 16.40 -21.82
C TYR A 60 9.73 16.89 -21.78
N ALA A 61 10.57 16.45 -22.72
CA ALA A 61 12.00 16.71 -22.74
C ALA A 61 12.38 18.20 -22.86
N GLN A 62 11.44 19.05 -23.29
CA GLN A 62 11.63 20.50 -23.40
C GLN A 62 11.53 21.23 -22.04
N ASN A 63 10.87 20.61 -21.06
CA ASN A 63 10.74 21.19 -19.73
C ASN A 63 12.00 20.89 -18.92
N THR A 64 12.64 21.93 -18.38
CA THR A 64 13.79 21.80 -17.47
C THR A 64 13.36 21.64 -16.01
N GLN A 65 12.08 21.86 -15.72
CA GLN A 65 11.52 21.73 -14.39
C GLN A 65 10.06 21.27 -14.46
N PHE A 66 9.66 20.52 -13.43
CA PHE A 66 8.30 20.06 -13.20
C PHE A 66 7.87 20.47 -11.79
N ALA A 67 6.66 21.01 -11.64
CA ALA A 67 6.05 21.19 -10.34
C ALA A 67 5.56 19.85 -9.80
N ALA A 68 5.69 19.67 -8.48
CA ALA A 68 5.12 18.54 -7.76
C ALA A 68 4.31 19.01 -6.56
N GLN A 69 3.21 18.30 -6.30
CA GLN A 69 2.37 18.51 -5.12
C GLN A 69 1.84 17.19 -4.58
N ILE A 70 1.49 17.17 -3.29
CA ILE A 70 0.74 16.10 -2.66
C ILE A 70 -0.72 16.52 -2.62
N LEU A 71 -1.60 15.73 -3.21
CA LEU A 71 -3.03 16.01 -3.26
C LEU A 71 -3.78 15.20 -2.21
N THR A 72 -4.98 15.63 -1.86
CA THR A 72 -5.72 15.07 -0.73
C THR A 72 -6.11 13.61 -0.96
N TYR A 73 -6.44 13.22 -2.18
CA TYR A 73 -6.85 11.86 -2.52
C TYR A 73 -5.78 11.17 -3.36
N GLY A 74 -5.60 9.86 -3.16
CA GLY A 74 -4.69 9.03 -3.94
C GLY A 74 -5.22 8.77 -5.34
N TYR A 75 -6.55 8.66 -5.46
CA TYR A 75 -7.21 8.36 -6.72
C TYR A 75 -8.60 9.01 -6.76
N ASN A 76 -9.12 9.22 -7.97
CA ASN A 76 -10.50 9.61 -8.17
C ASN A 76 -11.12 8.78 -9.31
N PRO A 77 -12.08 7.89 -9.00
CA PRO A 77 -12.68 7.00 -9.99
C PRO A 77 -13.54 7.69 -11.05
N SER A 78 -13.92 8.95 -10.82
CA SER A 78 -14.77 9.76 -11.69
C SER A 78 -13.99 10.79 -12.51
N SER A 79 -12.74 11.09 -12.14
CA SER A 79 -11.89 12.04 -12.86
C SER A 79 -10.42 11.80 -12.54
N MET A 80 -9.65 11.40 -13.55
CA MET A 80 -8.22 11.10 -13.39
C MET A 80 -7.34 12.32 -13.05
N THR A 81 -7.85 13.55 -13.20
CA THR A 81 -7.08 14.79 -12.96
C THR A 81 -7.56 15.58 -11.75
N ASN A 82 -8.68 15.19 -11.12
CA ASN A 82 -9.21 15.85 -9.93
C ASN A 82 -8.98 14.99 -8.68
N LEU A 83 -7.81 15.10 -8.07
CA LEU A 83 -7.43 14.35 -6.87
C LEU A 83 -7.67 15.16 -5.57
N GLY A 84 -8.61 16.12 -5.64
CA GLY A 84 -8.90 17.05 -4.55
C GLY A 84 -7.90 18.20 -4.45
N SER A 85 -8.02 18.99 -3.38
CA SER A 85 -7.10 20.08 -3.09
C SER A 85 -5.72 19.57 -2.71
N VAL A 86 -4.73 20.45 -2.78
CA VAL A 86 -3.42 20.23 -2.17
C VAL A 86 -3.59 19.92 -0.70
N PHE A 87 -2.86 18.91 -0.21
CA PHE A 87 -2.96 18.46 1.15
C PHE A 87 -2.54 19.57 2.14
N ASP A 88 -3.47 19.98 3.00
CA ASP A 88 -3.27 21.09 3.95
C ASP A 88 -3.95 20.79 5.31
N PRO A 89 -3.44 19.79 6.07
CA PRO A 89 -4.02 19.43 7.37
C PRO A 89 -3.89 20.55 8.41
N THR A 90 -2.93 21.46 8.23
CA THR A 90 -2.67 22.61 9.09
C THR A 90 -3.48 23.86 8.74
N ASN A 91 -4.26 23.81 7.65
CA ASN A 91 -5.13 24.90 7.21
C ASN A 91 -4.39 26.24 7.02
N VAL A 92 -3.21 26.19 6.40
CA VAL A 92 -2.42 27.38 6.03
C VAL A 92 -3.17 28.22 4.98
N LYS A 93 -4.01 27.58 4.15
CA LYS A 93 -4.94 28.16 3.14
C LYS A 93 -4.30 28.90 1.97
N THR A 94 -3.23 29.66 2.19
CA THR A 94 -2.50 30.34 1.11
C THR A 94 -1.53 29.39 0.45
N ALA A 95 -1.47 29.35 -0.89
CA ALA A 95 -0.36 28.67 -1.55
C ALA A 95 0.96 29.31 -1.10
N GLY A 96 1.92 28.49 -0.71
CA GLY A 96 3.25 28.94 -0.33
C GLY A 96 4.32 28.26 -1.18
N CYS A 97 5.42 28.96 -1.43
CA CYS A 97 6.65 28.30 -1.84
C CYS A 97 7.13 27.39 -0.71
N PRO A 98 7.84 26.29 -1.01
CA PRO A 98 8.51 25.48 0.01
C PRO A 98 9.43 26.28 0.95
N SER A 99 9.92 27.46 0.53
CA SER A 99 10.76 28.36 1.32
C SER A 99 10.01 29.26 2.31
N GLY A 100 8.67 29.32 2.25
CA GLY A 100 7.83 30.16 3.11
C GLY A 100 7.15 29.36 4.22
N THR A 101 5.85 29.60 4.42
CA THR A 101 4.94 28.70 5.14
C THR A 101 4.11 27.92 4.11
N PRO A 102 4.69 26.88 3.46
CA PRO A 102 3.94 26.07 2.49
C PRO A 102 2.81 25.32 3.17
N ARG A 103 1.80 24.92 2.39
CA ARG A 103 0.90 23.84 2.83
C ARG A 103 1.70 22.54 2.86
N ALA A 104 1.25 21.56 3.63
CA ALA A 104 1.95 20.28 3.72
C ALA A 104 2.16 19.61 2.35
N GLY A 105 1.26 19.80 1.39
CA GLY A 105 1.38 19.21 0.07
C GLY A 105 2.22 20.00 -0.95
N ASP A 106 2.80 21.14 -0.60
CA ASP A 106 3.61 21.93 -1.55
C ASP A 106 5.06 21.41 -1.59
N ILE A 107 5.40 20.59 -2.59
CA ILE A 107 6.75 20.04 -2.79
C ILE A 107 7.66 21.05 -3.51
N GLY A 108 7.15 21.71 -4.55
CA GLY A 108 7.89 22.70 -5.35
C GLY A 108 8.37 22.14 -6.69
N ASN A 109 9.53 22.62 -7.16
CA ASN A 109 10.09 22.27 -8.47
C ASN A 109 11.08 21.11 -8.39
N ILE A 110 10.87 20.12 -9.25
CA ILE A 110 11.80 19.04 -9.59
C ILE A 110 12.55 19.47 -10.85
N GLN A 111 13.87 19.37 -10.84
CA GLN A 111 14.73 19.69 -11.98
C GLN A 111 14.85 18.46 -12.88
N ALA A 112 14.76 18.69 -14.19
CA ALA A 112 14.89 17.65 -15.19
C ALA A 112 15.92 18.04 -16.25
N ASN A 113 16.64 17.04 -16.76
CA ASN A 113 17.58 17.19 -17.85
C ASN A 113 17.12 16.35 -19.04
N GLY A 114 16.64 16.99 -20.09
CA GLY A 114 16.17 16.29 -21.30
C GLY A 114 15.03 15.31 -21.05
N GLY A 115 14.15 15.58 -20.08
CA GLY A 115 13.06 14.70 -19.68
C GLY A 115 13.41 13.67 -18.62
N ASN A 116 14.65 13.66 -18.10
CA ASN A 116 15.09 12.74 -17.05
C ASN A 116 15.24 13.48 -15.71
N VAL A 117 14.71 12.89 -14.64
CA VAL A 117 14.93 13.27 -13.25
C VAL A 117 15.67 12.13 -12.58
N GLU A 118 16.97 12.32 -12.29
CA GLU A 118 17.83 11.28 -11.73
C GLU A 118 17.99 11.47 -10.22
N ALA A 119 17.28 10.64 -9.43
CA ALA A 119 17.42 10.54 -7.97
C ALA A 119 17.43 11.88 -7.22
N GLN A 120 16.61 12.85 -7.62
CA GLN A 120 16.57 14.15 -6.98
C GLN A 120 15.81 14.06 -5.66
N THR A 121 16.45 14.48 -4.56
CA THR A 121 15.83 14.50 -3.23
C THR A 121 15.34 15.90 -2.85
N ILE A 122 14.10 15.98 -2.36
CA ILE A 122 13.51 17.16 -1.72
C ILE A 122 13.18 16.81 -0.26
N SER A 123 13.62 17.65 0.68
CA SER A 123 13.42 17.44 2.12
C SER A 123 12.34 18.39 2.64
N LEU A 124 11.35 17.83 3.34
CA LEU A 124 10.21 18.56 3.91
C LEU A 124 10.10 18.28 5.41
N ASN A 125 9.71 19.28 6.22
CA ASN A 125 9.44 19.10 7.65
C ASN A 125 7.97 18.75 7.94
N ILE A 126 7.11 18.96 6.95
CA ILE A 126 5.71 18.56 6.89
C ILE A 126 5.41 18.31 5.41
N PRO A 127 4.69 17.25 5.02
CA PRO A 127 3.94 16.29 5.85
C PRO A 127 4.84 15.18 6.42
N ASN A 128 4.23 14.16 7.02
CA ASN A 128 4.90 12.92 7.39
C ASN A 128 4.15 11.70 6.83
N ILE A 129 4.58 10.51 7.17
CA ILE A 129 4.01 9.24 6.70
C ILE A 129 3.72 8.26 7.85
N LYS A 130 3.62 8.74 9.10
CA LYS A 130 3.29 7.94 10.28
C LYS A 130 1.82 8.13 10.68
N ASP A 131 1.32 7.36 11.63
CA ASP A 131 -0.07 7.43 12.12
C ASP A 131 -0.41 8.77 12.84
N ASP A 132 -0.58 9.84 12.08
CA ASP A 132 -1.16 11.10 12.53
C ASP A 132 -1.85 11.86 11.39
N ALA A 133 -2.53 12.96 11.72
CA ALA A 133 -3.33 13.74 10.77
C ALA A 133 -2.54 14.31 9.56
N ASN A 134 -1.21 14.36 9.63
CA ASN A 134 -0.33 14.80 8.55
C ASN A 134 0.16 13.64 7.67
N SER A 135 -0.29 12.41 7.89
CA SER A 135 0.06 11.28 7.04
C SER A 135 -0.41 11.49 5.60
N ILE A 136 0.49 11.23 4.67
CA ILE A 136 0.21 11.22 3.23
C ILE A 136 0.09 9.80 2.66
N ILE A 137 0.17 8.76 3.47
CA ILE A 137 -0.06 7.38 3.00
C ILE A 137 -1.48 7.25 2.43
N GLY A 138 -1.58 6.68 1.23
CA GLY A 138 -2.78 6.54 0.42
C GLY A 138 -3.22 7.81 -0.32
N ARG A 139 -2.50 8.92 -0.18
CA ARG A 139 -2.68 10.14 -0.99
C ARG A 139 -1.86 10.05 -2.27
N SER A 140 -1.87 11.09 -3.10
CA SER A 140 -1.12 11.09 -4.37
C SER A 140 0.00 12.12 -4.39
N ILE A 141 1.06 11.79 -5.12
CA ILE A 141 2.03 12.78 -5.62
C ILE A 141 1.67 13.07 -7.06
N ALA A 142 1.33 14.32 -7.38
CA ALA A 142 1.05 14.78 -8.73
C ALA A 142 2.26 15.52 -9.31
N ILE A 143 2.53 15.27 -10.59
CA ILE A 143 3.55 15.94 -11.40
C ILE A 143 2.85 16.77 -12.46
N TYR A 144 3.30 18.01 -12.65
CA TYR A 144 2.70 18.97 -13.57
C TYR A 144 3.68 19.37 -14.66
N GLY A 145 3.18 19.52 -15.89
CA GLY A 145 3.92 19.90 -17.09
C GLY A 145 4.36 21.37 -17.14
N GLY A 146 4.79 21.93 -16.03
CA GLY A 146 5.27 23.30 -15.88
C GLY A 146 5.92 23.49 -14.53
N SER A 147 5.95 24.72 -14.01
CA SER A 147 6.68 25.06 -12.78
C SER A 147 5.78 25.54 -11.67
N TYR A 148 6.31 25.55 -10.46
CA TYR A 148 5.71 26.16 -9.30
C TYR A 148 5.76 27.69 -9.46
N ASP A 149 4.62 28.37 -9.32
CA ASP A 149 4.57 29.83 -9.35
C ASP A 149 4.62 30.38 -7.93
N CYS A 150 5.79 30.89 -7.57
CA CYS A 150 6.01 31.52 -6.27
C CYS A 150 5.47 32.95 -6.16
N SER A 151 4.99 33.53 -7.25
CA SER A 151 4.52 34.92 -7.30
C SER A 151 3.00 35.07 -7.12
N ASP A 152 2.23 33.99 -7.29
CA ASP A 152 0.77 33.99 -7.19
C ASP A 152 0.29 33.02 -6.09
N PRO A 153 -0.13 33.50 -4.91
CA PRO A 153 -0.63 32.64 -3.84
C PRO A 153 -1.97 31.94 -4.18
N SER A 154 -2.61 32.27 -5.31
CA SER A 154 -3.79 31.56 -5.82
C SER A 154 -3.43 30.42 -6.78
N LYS A 155 -2.22 30.44 -7.37
CA LYS A 155 -1.73 29.42 -8.30
C LYS A 155 -0.44 28.84 -7.77
N SER A 156 -0.52 27.68 -7.15
CA SER A 156 0.68 26.96 -6.71
C SER A 156 1.47 26.44 -7.89
N VAL A 157 0.79 26.09 -8.99
CA VAL A 157 1.38 25.42 -10.13
C VAL A 157 0.91 26.05 -11.44
N ILE A 158 1.85 26.21 -12.36
CA ILE A 158 1.62 26.52 -13.77
C ILE A 158 1.71 25.20 -14.55
N GLY A 159 0.69 24.94 -15.38
CA GLY A 159 0.63 23.76 -16.24
C GLY A 159 -0.35 22.70 -15.75
N ASP A 160 -0.67 21.78 -16.64
CA ASP A 160 -1.60 20.67 -16.35
C ASP A 160 -0.88 19.53 -15.64
N MET A 161 -1.64 18.75 -14.85
CA MET A 161 -1.15 17.50 -14.29
C MET A 161 -0.84 16.52 -15.44
N ILE A 162 0.40 16.02 -15.48
CA ILE A 162 0.88 15.09 -16.52
C ILE A 162 1.03 13.66 -16.01
N SER A 163 1.12 13.48 -14.69
CA SER A 163 1.13 12.17 -14.04
C SER A 163 0.82 12.29 -12.55
N PHE A 164 0.48 11.18 -11.93
CA PHE A 164 0.47 11.03 -10.48
C PHE A 164 0.71 9.57 -10.09
N CYS A 165 0.94 9.35 -8.80
CA CYS A 165 0.99 8.01 -8.21
C CYS A 165 0.38 8.02 -6.81
N THR A 166 -0.21 6.90 -6.40
CA THR A 166 -0.65 6.67 -5.03
C THR A 166 0.52 6.30 -4.12
N ILE A 167 0.63 6.97 -2.98
CA ILE A 167 1.69 6.74 -1.98
C ILE A 167 1.33 5.51 -1.13
N GLY A 168 2.05 4.41 -1.33
CA GLY A 168 1.93 3.20 -0.53
C GLY A 168 2.96 3.09 0.59
N VAL A 169 2.66 2.31 1.63
CA VAL A 169 3.66 1.89 2.64
C VAL A 169 4.76 1.12 1.92
N GLY A 170 6.01 1.56 2.01
CA GLY A 170 7.12 1.01 1.24
C GLY A 170 7.71 -0.24 1.88
N ASN A 171 8.16 -1.18 1.05
CA ASN A 171 8.92 -2.34 1.49
C ASN A 171 10.42 -2.07 1.35
N ILE A 172 11.10 -1.84 2.48
CA ILE A 172 12.51 -1.42 2.44
C ILE A 172 13.42 -2.46 1.75
N ASP A 173 13.02 -3.72 1.75
CA ASP A 173 13.79 -4.80 1.12
C ASP A 173 13.87 -4.69 -0.39
N TYR A 174 12.97 -3.92 -1.00
CA TYR A 174 12.92 -3.62 -2.43
C TYR A 174 13.48 -2.22 -2.77
N SER A 175 14.00 -1.50 -1.76
CA SER A 175 14.63 -0.19 -1.97
C SER A 175 16.14 -0.32 -2.24
N SER A 176 16.73 0.72 -2.83
CA SER A 176 18.18 0.86 -3.01
C SER A 176 18.90 1.45 -1.78
N PHE A 177 18.18 1.75 -0.70
CA PHE A 177 18.76 2.35 0.50
C PHE A 177 19.69 1.38 1.24
N ASP A 178 20.70 1.94 1.91
CA ASP A 178 21.58 1.18 2.79
C ASP A 178 20.82 0.75 4.06
N LYS A 179 20.26 -0.46 4.01
CA LYS A 179 19.49 -1.07 5.10
C LYS A 179 20.29 -1.24 6.38
N SER A 180 21.63 -1.27 6.32
CA SER A 180 22.46 -1.39 7.54
C SER A 180 22.31 -0.19 8.48
N LYS A 181 21.84 0.94 7.96
CA LYS A 181 21.56 2.17 8.72
C LYS A 181 20.13 2.20 9.29
N LEU A 182 19.24 1.32 8.82
CA LEU A 182 17.84 1.25 9.22
C LEU A 182 17.65 0.07 10.16
N THR A 183 17.77 0.32 11.47
CA THR A 183 17.82 -0.76 12.46
C THR A 183 16.47 -1.08 13.09
N GLY A 184 15.53 -0.12 13.13
CA GLY A 184 14.17 -0.25 13.68
C GLY A 184 13.16 -0.85 12.69
N VAL A 185 11.87 -0.63 12.95
CA VAL A 185 10.79 -1.08 12.06
C VAL A 185 10.27 0.07 11.20
N ASN A 186 9.75 -0.25 10.00
CA ASN A 186 9.01 0.72 9.20
C ASN A 186 7.66 1.01 9.89
N THR A 187 7.49 2.25 10.36
CA THR A 187 6.27 2.74 11.03
C THR A 187 5.37 3.54 10.10
N ALA A 188 5.63 3.51 8.78
CA ALA A 188 4.77 4.18 7.82
C ALA A 188 3.34 3.62 7.84
N SER A 189 2.35 4.49 7.91
CA SER A 189 0.95 4.13 7.89
C SER A 189 0.06 5.31 7.52
N SER A 190 -1.13 5.00 7.03
CA SER A 190 -2.23 5.96 6.99
C SER A 190 -2.59 6.44 8.40
N TYR A 191 -3.39 7.51 8.46
CA TYR A 191 -3.95 7.98 9.72
C TYR A 191 -5.11 7.07 10.16
N SER A 192 -4.96 6.39 11.29
CA SER A 192 -5.91 5.39 11.80
C SER A 192 -7.26 5.99 12.22
N ASN A 193 -7.31 7.28 12.54
CA ASN A 193 -8.55 8.00 12.87
C ASN A 193 -9.13 8.77 11.66
N LEU A 194 -8.84 8.36 10.42
CA LEU A 194 -9.58 8.87 9.26
C LEU A 194 -11.06 8.47 9.37
N GLU A 195 -11.90 9.45 9.70
CA GLU A 195 -13.35 9.27 9.74
C GLU A 195 -13.90 8.98 8.34
N ASN A 196 -14.86 8.06 8.26
CA ASN A 196 -15.54 7.70 7.01
C ASN A 196 -14.57 7.37 5.86
N ALA A 197 -13.41 6.78 6.16
CA ALA A 197 -12.39 6.46 5.17
C ALA A 197 -12.94 5.56 4.05
N ILE A 198 -12.56 5.88 2.81
CA ILE A 198 -12.89 5.10 1.62
C ILE A 198 -11.61 4.84 0.85
N GLY A 199 -11.26 3.57 0.72
CA GLY A 199 -10.13 3.08 -0.03
C GLY A 199 -10.56 2.49 -1.36
N LEU A 200 -9.82 2.74 -2.43
CA LEU A 200 -10.01 2.08 -3.72
C LEU A 200 -8.67 1.57 -4.24
N ALA A 201 -8.59 0.28 -4.52
CA ALA A 201 -7.51 -0.29 -5.30
C ALA A 201 -7.95 -0.47 -6.75
N VAL A 202 -7.17 0.07 -7.69
CA VAL A 202 -7.25 -0.31 -9.10
C VAL A 202 -6.40 -1.57 -9.26
N VAL A 203 -7.04 -2.67 -9.63
CA VAL A 203 -6.40 -3.98 -9.79
C VAL A 203 -5.87 -4.09 -11.22
N TYR A 204 -4.61 -4.46 -11.35
CA TYR A 204 -3.97 -4.75 -12.63
C TYR A 204 -3.14 -6.03 -12.54
N ASN A 205 -2.78 -6.56 -13.72
CA ASN A 205 -2.06 -7.81 -13.86
C ASN A 205 -0.63 -7.75 -13.29
N THR A 206 -0.13 -8.91 -12.91
CA THR A 206 1.28 -9.11 -12.56
C THR A 206 1.98 -9.88 -13.68
N THR A 207 3.29 -10.07 -13.57
CA THR A 207 4.04 -10.95 -14.50
C THR A 207 3.75 -12.44 -14.28
N ILE A 208 3.02 -12.82 -13.22
CA ILE A 208 2.63 -14.23 -12.93
C ILE A 208 1.14 -14.47 -13.22
N THR A 209 0.43 -13.51 -13.80
CA THR A 209 -0.95 -13.73 -14.26
C THR A 209 -1.00 -14.93 -15.19
N LYS A 210 -1.77 -15.95 -14.83
CA LYS A 210 -2.07 -17.10 -15.68
C LYS A 210 -3.42 -16.85 -16.36
N GLY A 211 -3.45 -16.89 -17.68
CA GLY A 211 -4.69 -16.70 -18.45
C GLY A 211 -4.82 -15.27 -18.98
N ASP A 212 -6.01 -14.70 -18.80
CA ASP A 212 -6.38 -13.42 -19.39
C ASP A 212 -5.82 -12.21 -18.63
N TYR A 213 -5.88 -11.04 -19.27
CA TYR A 213 -5.49 -9.78 -18.65
C TYR A 213 -6.43 -9.44 -17.50
N ILE A 214 -5.88 -9.31 -16.29
CA ILE A 214 -6.63 -8.95 -15.09
C ILE A 214 -6.77 -7.44 -14.99
N GLU A 215 -8.01 -6.99 -14.81
CA GLU A 215 -8.35 -5.61 -14.51
C GLU A 215 -9.56 -5.54 -13.59
N GLY A 216 -9.61 -4.53 -12.72
CA GLY A 216 -10.75 -4.39 -11.83
C GLY A 216 -10.58 -3.34 -10.77
N ARG A 217 -11.51 -3.36 -9.81
CA ARG A 217 -11.50 -2.46 -8.66
C ARG A 217 -11.92 -3.20 -7.40
N VAL A 218 -11.30 -2.83 -6.29
CA VAL A 218 -11.70 -3.23 -4.94
C VAL A 218 -11.91 -1.99 -4.09
N LEU A 219 -13.11 -1.88 -3.53
CA LEU A 219 -13.55 -0.77 -2.69
C LEU A 219 -13.59 -1.22 -1.22
N PHE A 220 -12.96 -0.41 -0.37
CA PHE A 220 -12.85 -0.58 1.08
C PHE A 220 -13.54 0.61 1.75
N LYS A 221 -14.79 0.44 2.18
CA LYS A 221 -15.63 1.55 2.64
C LYS A 221 -15.93 1.41 4.13
N ALA A 222 -15.62 2.44 4.92
CA ALA A 222 -16.10 2.53 6.29
C ALA A 222 -17.64 2.61 6.30
N LEU A 223 -18.30 1.67 6.96
CA LEU A 223 -19.74 1.76 7.26
C LEU A 223 -20.01 2.57 8.51
N ASN A 224 -19.07 2.51 9.45
CA ASN A 224 -18.96 3.31 10.66
C ASN A 224 -17.50 3.26 11.14
N SER A 225 -17.22 3.71 12.36
CA SER A 225 -15.85 3.73 12.91
C SER A 225 -15.23 2.34 13.11
N SER A 226 -16.02 1.28 13.16
CA SER A 226 -15.57 -0.09 13.47
C SER A 226 -15.75 -1.06 12.32
N PHE A 227 -16.76 -0.88 11.47
CA PHE A 227 -17.07 -1.80 10.37
C PHE A 227 -16.58 -1.30 9.02
N ILE A 228 -16.01 -2.23 8.25
CA ILE A 228 -15.65 -2.06 6.85
C ILE A 228 -16.56 -2.92 5.97
N GLN A 229 -16.97 -2.36 4.84
CA GLN A 229 -17.49 -3.11 3.69
C GLN A 229 -16.38 -3.19 2.65
N VAL A 230 -16.10 -4.40 2.20
CA VAL A 230 -15.18 -4.67 1.09
C VAL A 230 -15.99 -5.23 -0.06
N SER A 231 -15.90 -4.57 -1.22
CA SER A 231 -16.56 -5.00 -2.46
C SER A 231 -15.56 -5.00 -3.60
N ALA A 232 -15.72 -5.92 -4.55
CA ALA A 232 -14.85 -5.96 -5.73
C ALA A 232 -15.58 -6.42 -6.98
N LYS A 233 -15.06 -5.96 -8.12
CA LYS A 233 -15.35 -6.47 -9.45
C LYS A 233 -14.03 -6.55 -10.22
N VAL A 234 -13.61 -7.76 -10.56
CA VAL A 234 -12.31 -8.03 -11.20
C VAL A 234 -12.52 -9.00 -12.36
N SER A 235 -12.18 -8.57 -13.57
CA SER A 235 -12.27 -9.35 -14.81
C SER A 235 -10.99 -10.13 -15.08
N GLY A 236 -11.07 -11.17 -15.93
CA GLY A 236 -9.91 -11.97 -16.34
C GLY A 236 -9.45 -13.00 -15.30
N LEU A 237 -10.27 -13.30 -14.30
CA LEU A 237 -9.96 -14.32 -13.30
C LEU A 237 -10.44 -15.68 -13.78
N SER A 238 -9.59 -16.70 -13.80
CA SER A 238 -10.04 -18.05 -14.16
C SER A 238 -11.21 -18.54 -13.30
N TYR A 239 -12.00 -19.49 -13.82
CA TYR A 239 -13.16 -20.03 -13.11
C TYR A 239 -12.77 -21.02 -11.98
N GLN A 240 -12.17 -20.48 -10.93
CA GLN A 240 -11.85 -21.17 -9.67
C GLN A 240 -11.84 -20.14 -8.54
N ALA A 241 -11.76 -20.61 -7.29
CA ALA A 241 -11.66 -19.68 -6.17
C ALA A 241 -10.25 -19.06 -6.13
N HIS A 242 -10.18 -17.75 -5.95
CA HIS A 242 -8.94 -16.98 -5.92
C HIS A 242 -8.76 -16.32 -4.55
N GLY A 243 -7.66 -16.62 -3.86
CA GLY A 243 -7.31 -15.97 -2.59
C GLY A 243 -7.23 -14.45 -2.75
N PHE A 244 -7.74 -13.71 -1.78
CA PHE A 244 -7.81 -12.26 -1.79
C PHE A 244 -7.32 -11.70 -0.45
N HIS A 245 -6.25 -10.93 -0.52
CA HIS A 245 -5.57 -10.43 0.67
C HIS A 245 -5.19 -8.95 0.56
N VAL A 246 -5.12 -8.30 1.71
CA VAL A 246 -4.40 -7.03 1.89
C VAL A 246 -3.06 -7.33 2.55
N HIS A 247 -1.99 -6.76 2.01
CA HIS A 247 -0.61 -7.02 2.42
C HIS A 247 -0.04 -5.87 3.25
N GLN A 248 1.10 -6.11 3.89
CA GLN A 248 1.74 -5.16 4.79
C GLN A 248 2.17 -3.88 4.07
N PHE A 249 2.61 -3.97 2.81
CA PHE A 249 3.14 -2.84 2.05
C PHE A 249 2.24 -2.51 0.85
N GLY A 250 2.21 -1.24 0.47
CA GLY A 250 1.69 -0.76 -0.82
C GLY A 250 2.81 -0.53 -1.83
N ASP A 251 3.86 -1.35 -1.75
CA ASP A 251 5.03 -1.27 -2.62
C ASP A 251 4.83 -2.19 -3.82
N VAL A 252 4.62 -1.60 -4.99
CA VAL A 252 4.42 -2.31 -6.26
C VAL A 252 5.63 -2.19 -7.19
N SER A 253 6.83 -2.05 -6.61
CA SER A 253 8.10 -2.03 -7.35
C SER A 253 8.37 -3.34 -8.08
N SER A 254 7.91 -4.48 -7.54
CA SER A 254 8.00 -5.77 -8.21
C SER A 254 6.73 -6.09 -8.99
N ASP A 255 6.88 -6.28 -10.30
CA ASP A 255 5.74 -6.57 -11.19
C ASP A 255 5.16 -7.98 -11.00
N ASN A 256 5.82 -8.85 -10.23
CA ASN A 256 5.28 -10.15 -9.83
C ASN A 256 4.48 -10.11 -8.51
N GLY A 257 4.36 -8.91 -7.91
CA GLY A 257 3.64 -8.65 -6.68
C GLY A 257 4.30 -9.09 -5.39
N THR A 258 5.56 -9.52 -5.38
CA THR A 258 6.26 -9.89 -4.13
C THR A 258 6.64 -8.70 -3.23
N SER A 259 6.74 -7.50 -3.78
CA SER A 259 7.13 -6.29 -3.05
C SER A 259 6.10 -5.83 -2.02
N ILE A 260 4.81 -6.14 -2.18
CA ILE A 260 3.79 -5.82 -1.16
C ILE A 260 3.97 -6.64 0.14
N GLY A 261 4.84 -7.66 0.13
CA GLY A 261 5.26 -8.42 1.32
C GLY A 261 4.24 -9.46 1.78
N GLY A 262 4.28 -9.80 3.08
CA GLY A 262 3.33 -10.71 3.73
C GLY A 262 1.96 -10.05 3.96
N HIS A 263 1.00 -10.82 4.46
CA HIS A 263 -0.34 -10.31 4.75
C HIS A 263 -0.28 -9.24 5.84
N PHE A 264 -1.18 -8.25 5.78
CA PHE A 264 -1.28 -7.23 6.81
C PHE A 264 -1.77 -7.85 8.12
N LEU A 265 -0.99 -7.77 9.20
CA LEU A 265 -1.32 -8.40 10.47
C LEU A 265 -0.99 -7.52 11.66
N LYS A 266 -1.70 -7.78 12.77
CA LYS A 266 -1.29 -7.42 14.13
C LYS A 266 -0.47 -8.57 14.71
N THR A 267 0.55 -8.24 15.51
CA THR A 267 1.37 -9.23 16.22
C THR A 267 0.51 -10.29 16.91
N GLY A 268 0.83 -11.57 16.66
CA GLY A 268 0.18 -12.72 17.27
C GLY A 268 -1.04 -13.27 16.51
N GLN A 269 -1.37 -12.68 15.36
CA GLN A 269 -2.31 -13.30 14.41
C GLN A 269 -1.60 -14.37 13.57
N GLU A 270 -2.38 -15.36 13.13
CA GLU A 270 -1.95 -16.40 12.20
C GLU A 270 -2.90 -16.38 11.01
N HIS A 271 -2.40 -16.72 9.82
CA HIS A 271 -3.22 -16.73 8.63
C HIS A 271 -4.42 -17.69 8.77
N SER A 272 -5.62 -17.22 8.45
CA SER A 272 -6.84 -18.05 8.40
C SER A 272 -7.97 -17.37 7.61
N LEU A 273 -9.02 -18.13 7.26
CA LEU A 273 -10.17 -17.59 6.52
C LEU A 273 -11.13 -16.79 7.43
N PRO A 274 -11.85 -15.78 6.90
CA PRO A 274 -13.00 -15.21 7.58
C PRO A 274 -14.04 -16.29 7.94
N PRO A 275 -14.81 -16.15 9.03
CA PRO A 275 -14.81 -15.04 9.99
C PRO A 275 -13.86 -15.24 11.18
N SER A 276 -12.81 -16.08 11.06
CA SER A 276 -11.89 -16.38 12.16
C SER A 276 -11.35 -15.12 12.83
N GLY A 277 -11.48 -14.99 14.15
CA GLY A 277 -10.97 -13.83 14.90
C GLY A 277 -9.45 -13.80 15.08
N THR A 278 -8.75 -14.88 14.74
CA THR A 278 -7.27 -14.97 14.83
C THR A 278 -6.58 -14.69 13.52
N ARG A 279 -7.34 -14.53 12.42
CA ARG A 279 -6.81 -14.26 11.08
C ARG A 279 -6.03 -12.97 11.02
N HIS A 280 -5.13 -12.84 10.05
CA HIS A 280 -4.47 -11.57 9.77
C HIS A 280 -5.51 -10.51 9.42
N TYR A 281 -5.25 -9.24 9.72
CA TYR A 281 -6.13 -8.14 9.27
C TYR A 281 -6.36 -8.11 7.76
N GLY A 282 -5.39 -8.59 7.00
CA GLY A 282 -5.44 -8.69 5.55
C GLY A 282 -6.10 -9.94 5.00
N ASP A 283 -6.54 -10.89 5.82
CA ASP A 283 -7.15 -12.13 5.34
C ASP A 283 -8.64 -11.90 5.02
N PHE A 284 -8.94 -11.76 3.72
CA PHE A 284 -10.31 -11.58 3.20
C PHE A 284 -10.86 -12.84 2.53
N GLY A 285 -10.11 -13.95 2.51
CA GLY A 285 -10.57 -15.21 1.97
C GLY A 285 -10.47 -15.24 0.45
N ASN A 286 -11.58 -15.41 -0.24
CA ASN A 286 -11.56 -15.75 -1.66
C ASN A 286 -12.63 -15.02 -2.50
N PHE A 287 -12.31 -14.78 -3.78
CA PHE A 287 -13.32 -14.58 -4.82
C PHE A 287 -13.97 -15.93 -5.15
N CYS A 288 -15.25 -16.08 -4.83
CA CYS A 288 -16.03 -17.30 -5.11
C CYS A 288 -17.12 -17.09 -6.17
N ALA A 289 -17.40 -15.84 -6.51
CA ALA A 289 -18.59 -15.44 -7.23
C ALA A 289 -18.20 -15.03 -8.65
N PHE A 290 -18.64 -15.75 -9.68
CA PHE A 290 -18.18 -15.54 -11.05
C PHE A 290 -19.35 -15.37 -12.02
N SER A 291 -19.11 -14.59 -13.08
CA SER A 291 -20.04 -14.45 -14.19
C SER A 291 -19.44 -15.06 -15.46
N GLN A 292 -20.14 -16.01 -16.09
CA GLN A 292 -19.67 -16.69 -17.30
C GLN A 292 -19.70 -15.78 -18.53
N ASP A 293 -20.64 -14.84 -18.56
CA ASP A 293 -20.93 -13.95 -19.69
C ASP A 293 -20.00 -12.73 -19.77
N MET A 294 -19.29 -12.39 -18.68
CA MET A 294 -18.44 -11.20 -18.58
C MET A 294 -16.96 -11.56 -18.46
N MET A 295 -16.41 -12.38 -19.37
CA MET A 295 -14.96 -12.61 -19.45
C MET A 295 -14.34 -13.06 -18.11
N ASP A 296 -14.98 -14.05 -17.48
CA ASP A 296 -14.60 -14.58 -16.18
C ASP A 296 -14.39 -13.48 -15.11
N THR A 297 -15.42 -12.64 -14.93
CA THR A 297 -15.43 -11.63 -13.88
C THR A 297 -15.73 -12.26 -12.53
N GLY A 298 -14.79 -12.14 -11.60
CA GLY A 298 -14.98 -12.40 -10.19
C GLY A 298 -15.55 -11.18 -9.45
N TYR A 299 -16.50 -11.43 -8.55
CA TYR A 299 -17.02 -10.42 -7.64
C TYR A 299 -16.82 -10.85 -6.20
N TYR A 300 -16.80 -9.85 -5.32
CA TYR A 300 -16.59 -10.04 -3.91
C TYR A 300 -17.45 -9.05 -3.13
N TYR A 301 -17.98 -9.49 -2.01
CA TYR A 301 -18.65 -8.65 -1.03
C TYR A 301 -18.50 -9.24 0.36
N TYR A 302 -18.04 -8.45 1.32
CA TYR A 302 -17.90 -8.86 2.70
C TYR A 302 -17.95 -7.67 3.65
N GLU A 303 -18.57 -7.85 4.80
CA GLU A 303 -18.60 -6.86 5.87
C GLU A 303 -17.99 -7.46 7.14
N THR A 304 -17.15 -6.70 7.83
CA THR A 304 -16.47 -7.14 9.06
C THR A 304 -16.06 -5.97 9.94
N ASP A 305 -15.88 -6.23 11.23
CA ASP A 305 -15.30 -5.35 12.23
C ASP A 305 -13.85 -5.73 12.61
N HIS A 306 -13.26 -6.71 11.91
CA HIS A 306 -11.92 -7.21 12.22
C HIS A 306 -10.81 -6.21 11.91
N VAL A 307 -11.05 -5.32 10.93
CA VAL A 307 -10.14 -4.26 10.49
C VAL A 307 -10.95 -3.06 10.01
N THR A 308 -10.43 -1.84 10.18
CA THR A 308 -11.10 -0.62 9.70
C THR A 308 -10.58 -0.20 8.33
N ALA A 309 -11.41 0.53 7.57
CA ALA A 309 -11.01 1.06 6.26
C ALA A 309 -9.76 1.95 6.34
N ALA A 310 -9.64 2.75 7.40
CA ALA A 310 -8.50 3.64 7.61
C ALA A 310 -7.16 2.87 7.64
N LEU A 311 -7.11 1.69 8.27
CA LEU A 311 -5.87 0.92 8.46
C LEU A 311 -5.35 0.23 7.20
N VAL A 312 -6.20 0.05 6.17
CA VAL A 312 -5.81 -0.58 4.90
C VAL A 312 -5.39 0.43 3.84
N ILE A 313 -5.67 1.73 4.04
CA ILE A 313 -5.25 2.80 3.13
C ILE A 313 -3.72 2.80 2.94
N GLY A 314 -3.27 2.88 1.69
CA GLY A 314 -1.87 2.86 1.28
C GLY A 314 -1.19 1.49 1.39
N ARG A 315 -1.93 0.43 1.72
CA ARG A 315 -1.43 -0.95 1.60
C ARG A 315 -1.73 -1.50 0.21
N GLY A 316 -1.01 -2.55 -0.15
CA GLY A 316 -1.24 -3.31 -1.37
C GLY A 316 -2.31 -4.37 -1.12
N MET A 317 -3.14 -4.63 -2.13
CA MET A 317 -3.97 -5.83 -2.18
C MET A 317 -3.46 -6.76 -3.28
N ALA A 318 -3.76 -8.05 -3.13
CA ALA A 318 -3.49 -9.04 -4.14
C ALA A 318 -4.68 -9.97 -4.35
N VAL A 319 -4.87 -10.36 -5.60
CA VAL A 319 -5.64 -11.54 -6.00
C VAL A 319 -4.62 -12.63 -6.33
N HIS A 320 -4.78 -13.79 -5.71
CA HIS A 320 -3.90 -14.95 -5.87
C HIS A 320 -4.37 -15.83 -7.01
N ASN A 321 -3.46 -16.59 -7.62
CA ASN A 321 -3.81 -17.50 -8.71
C ASN A 321 -4.74 -18.62 -8.27
N PHE A 322 -4.63 -19.09 -7.03
CA PHE A 322 -5.40 -20.24 -6.52
C PHE A 322 -6.15 -19.90 -5.23
N THR A 323 -6.93 -20.86 -4.76
CA THR A 323 -7.77 -20.75 -3.58
C THR A 323 -6.95 -20.69 -2.31
N ASP A 324 -7.24 -19.72 -1.46
CA ASP A 324 -6.79 -19.69 -0.08
C ASP A 324 -7.53 -20.78 0.74
N LYS A 325 -6.76 -21.67 1.38
CA LYS A 325 -7.26 -22.76 2.22
C LYS A 325 -7.29 -22.43 3.72
N GLY A 326 -6.92 -21.21 4.12
CA GLY A 326 -6.88 -20.77 5.52
C GLY A 326 -5.76 -21.41 6.34
N ASN A 327 -4.69 -21.82 5.67
CA ASN A 327 -3.48 -22.40 6.26
C ASN A 327 -2.25 -21.96 5.45
N SER A 328 -1.13 -22.69 5.48
CA SER A 328 0.06 -22.33 4.70
C SER A 328 -0.19 -22.22 3.18
N ASP A 329 -1.24 -22.83 2.66
CA ASP A 329 -1.70 -22.67 1.27
C ASP A 329 -2.62 -21.45 1.14
N VAL A 330 -1.99 -20.28 0.98
CA VAL A 330 -2.66 -18.96 0.87
C VAL A 330 -3.10 -18.63 -0.56
N GLY A 331 -3.19 -19.62 -1.47
CA GLY A 331 -3.54 -19.42 -2.88
C GLY A 331 -2.37 -19.21 -3.84
N GLY A 332 -1.12 -19.30 -3.35
CA GLY A 332 0.09 -19.26 -4.17
C GLY A 332 0.39 -17.88 -4.79
N SER A 333 1.00 -17.86 -5.97
CA SER A 333 1.48 -16.64 -6.64
C SER A 333 0.35 -15.64 -6.94
N ARG A 334 0.66 -14.34 -6.82
CA ARG A 334 -0.27 -13.23 -7.02
C ARG A 334 -0.50 -13.01 -8.52
N CYS A 335 -1.75 -13.01 -8.98
CA CYS A 335 -2.09 -12.76 -10.38
C CYS A 335 -2.55 -11.30 -10.61
N GLY A 336 -3.14 -10.65 -9.62
CA GLY A 336 -3.51 -9.24 -9.67
C GLY A 336 -3.04 -8.49 -8.44
N GLN A 337 -2.73 -7.21 -8.58
CA GLN A 337 -2.36 -6.35 -7.46
C GLN A 337 -2.83 -4.90 -7.64
N GLY A 338 -2.81 -4.13 -6.56
CA GLY A 338 -3.08 -2.70 -6.57
C GLY A 338 -2.80 -2.05 -5.22
N VAL A 339 -2.53 -0.74 -5.21
CA VAL A 339 -2.38 0.04 -3.97
C VAL A 339 -3.74 0.64 -3.60
N ILE A 340 -4.12 0.55 -2.33
CA ILE A 340 -5.41 1.07 -1.83
C ILE A 340 -5.29 2.59 -1.65
N ALA A 341 -5.77 3.36 -2.61
CA ALA A 341 -5.79 4.82 -2.57
C ALA A 341 -6.93 5.34 -1.70
N LEU A 342 -6.71 6.42 -0.94
CA LEU A 342 -7.78 7.19 -0.31
C LEU A 342 -8.57 7.95 -1.39
N ILE A 343 -9.89 7.83 -1.39
CA ILE A 343 -10.78 8.51 -2.34
C ILE A 343 -11.79 9.42 -1.62
N GLN A 344 -12.35 10.38 -2.35
CA GLN A 344 -13.32 11.35 -1.83
C GLN A 344 -14.76 10.81 -1.75
N ASP A 345 -15.11 9.98 -2.72
CA ASP A 345 -16.48 9.80 -3.15
C ASP A 345 -17.25 8.84 -2.21
N ALA A 346 -18.05 9.44 -1.32
CA ALA A 346 -18.91 8.73 -0.38
C ALA A 346 -20.01 7.92 -1.04
N ASP A 347 -20.41 8.28 -2.26
CA ASP A 347 -21.46 7.60 -3.02
C ASP A 347 -20.88 6.60 -4.03
N TYR A 348 -19.55 6.55 -4.16
CA TYR A 348 -18.89 5.59 -5.01
C TYR A 348 -19.28 4.17 -4.59
N SER A 349 -19.67 3.39 -5.59
CA SER A 349 -20.04 1.99 -5.46
C SER A 349 -19.61 1.24 -6.71
N LEU A 350 -19.38 -0.05 -6.52
CA LEU A 350 -19.18 -0.97 -7.63
C LEU A 350 -20.54 -1.55 -8.02
N ASN A 351 -20.79 -1.65 -9.33
CA ASN A 351 -21.98 -2.32 -9.85
C ASN A 351 -21.84 -3.83 -9.64
N LEU A 352 -22.27 -4.29 -8.46
CA LEU A 352 -22.33 -5.71 -8.10
C LEU A 352 -23.70 -6.31 -8.47
N PRO A 353 -23.75 -7.60 -8.83
CA PRO A 353 -25.01 -8.33 -8.98
C PRO A 353 -25.77 -8.38 -7.65
N MET A 354 -27.09 -8.17 -7.69
CA MET A 354 -27.92 -8.17 -6.47
C MET A 354 -28.25 -9.59 -5.96
N ASP A 355 -28.41 -10.55 -6.87
CA ASP A 355 -28.93 -11.88 -6.55
C ASP A 355 -27.82 -12.92 -6.31
N TRP A 356 -26.65 -12.48 -5.82
CA TRP A 356 -25.52 -13.38 -5.56
C TRP A 356 -25.45 -13.79 -4.10
N LYS A 357 -25.27 -15.10 -3.87
CA LYS A 357 -24.99 -15.63 -2.53
C LYS A 357 -23.52 -15.42 -2.19
N TRP A 358 -23.20 -14.34 -1.49
CA TRP A 358 -21.84 -14.04 -1.05
C TRP A 358 -21.30 -15.11 -0.08
N ASP A 359 -20.19 -15.73 -0.47
CA ASP A 359 -19.35 -16.60 0.35
C ASP A 359 -17.91 -16.18 0.07
N VAL A 360 -17.09 -16.05 1.12
CA VAL A 360 -15.67 -15.68 1.03
C VAL A 360 -14.76 -16.84 1.42
N ILE A 361 -15.33 -17.94 1.93
CA ILE A 361 -14.61 -19.18 2.25
C ILE A 361 -14.54 -20.07 1.01
N CYS A 362 -15.52 -19.93 0.10
CA CYS A 362 -15.75 -20.83 -1.03
C CYS A 362 -15.93 -22.29 -0.59
N ALA A 363 -16.71 -22.54 0.46
CA ALA A 363 -16.85 -23.89 1.02
C ALA A 363 -17.39 -24.92 0.01
N ASN A 364 -18.10 -24.46 -1.02
CA ASN A 364 -18.65 -25.28 -2.11
C ASN A 364 -17.95 -25.00 -3.46
N GLY A 365 -16.78 -24.35 -3.46
CA GLY A 365 -16.11 -23.87 -4.68
C GLY A 365 -16.72 -22.60 -5.25
N SER A 366 -16.37 -22.30 -6.51
CA SER A 366 -16.89 -21.16 -7.25
C SER A 366 -18.35 -21.36 -7.69
N TYR A 367 -19.12 -20.27 -7.78
CA TYR A 367 -20.51 -20.28 -8.22
C TYR A 367 -20.77 -19.23 -9.31
N TYR A 368 -21.68 -19.57 -10.21
CA TYR A 368 -22.28 -18.70 -11.23
C TYR A 368 -23.66 -18.24 -10.76
N GLY A 369 -23.74 -17.23 -9.90
CA GLY A 369 -25.02 -16.76 -9.34
C GLY A 369 -25.86 -17.91 -8.77
N ASP A 370 -27.04 -18.18 -9.35
CA ASP A 370 -27.97 -19.24 -8.92
C ASP A 370 -27.48 -20.69 -9.18
N MET A 371 -26.32 -20.90 -9.80
CA MET A 371 -25.73 -22.23 -10.02
C MET A 371 -24.36 -22.37 -9.36
N SER A 372 -24.16 -23.44 -8.57
CA SER A 372 -22.85 -23.81 -8.01
C SER A 372 -22.19 -24.88 -8.87
N THR A 373 -20.86 -24.81 -9.04
CA THR A 373 -20.09 -25.94 -9.56
C THR A 373 -18.93 -26.27 -8.62
N SER A 374 -18.80 -27.53 -8.23
CA SER A 374 -17.58 -28.04 -7.61
C SER A 374 -16.59 -28.45 -8.70
N MET A 375 -15.54 -27.67 -8.96
CA MET A 375 -14.37 -28.16 -9.70
C MET A 375 -13.19 -28.35 -8.75
N ASN A 376 -12.50 -29.49 -8.89
CA ASN A 376 -11.35 -29.85 -8.08
C ASN A 376 -10.16 -28.95 -8.44
N SER A 377 -9.62 -28.23 -7.46
CA SER A 377 -8.37 -27.48 -7.58
C SER A 377 -7.20 -28.45 -7.68
N GLU A 378 -6.42 -28.41 -8.77
CA GLU A 378 -5.13 -29.08 -8.86
C GLU A 378 -4.11 -28.35 -7.96
N SER A 379 -3.42 -29.10 -7.09
CA SER A 379 -2.43 -28.55 -6.15
C SER A 379 -1.07 -28.40 -6.83
N TYR A 380 -0.45 -27.22 -6.75
CA TYR A 380 0.96 -27.00 -7.08
C TYR A 380 1.63 -26.21 -5.97
N ASN A 381 2.77 -26.71 -5.47
CA ASN A 381 3.50 -26.11 -4.35
C ASN A 381 4.53 -25.10 -4.86
N ASP A 382 4.16 -23.82 -4.87
CA ASP A 382 5.14 -22.73 -4.80
C ASP A 382 5.14 -22.20 -3.37
N ASN A 383 6.22 -22.47 -2.63
CA ASN A 383 6.38 -21.97 -1.27
C ASN A 383 6.71 -20.46 -1.35
N GLU A 384 5.75 -19.60 -1.01
CA GLU A 384 6.04 -18.23 -0.60
C GLU A 384 6.98 -18.25 0.63
N PRO A 385 7.83 -17.23 0.83
CA PRO A 385 8.48 -17.05 2.11
C PRO A 385 7.38 -16.78 3.15
N GLY A 386 7.04 -17.81 3.92
CA GLY A 386 6.16 -17.68 5.07
C GLY A 386 6.63 -16.52 5.93
N SER A 387 5.68 -15.73 6.42
CA SER A 387 5.91 -14.65 7.36
C SER A 387 6.31 -15.19 8.75
N SER A 388 7.23 -16.15 8.82
CA SER A 388 7.99 -16.37 10.04
C SER A 388 9.00 -15.25 10.12
N SER A 389 8.58 -14.10 10.64
CA SER A 389 9.52 -13.31 11.40
C SER A 389 9.98 -14.22 12.53
N THR A 390 11.13 -14.87 12.37
CA THR A 390 11.84 -15.47 13.50
C THR A 390 12.34 -14.29 14.33
N VAL A 391 11.42 -13.62 15.01
CA VAL A 391 11.74 -12.96 16.26
C VAL A 391 11.99 -14.14 17.20
N ILE A 392 13.20 -14.70 17.15
CA ILE A 392 13.72 -15.42 18.30
C ILE A 392 13.63 -14.36 19.40
N PRO A 393 12.73 -14.50 20.40
CA PRO A 393 12.69 -13.52 21.46
C PRO A 393 14.09 -13.54 22.04
N PHE A 394 14.77 -12.40 22.02
CA PHE A 394 16.15 -12.23 22.50
C PHE A 394 16.34 -12.89 23.90
N PHE A 395 15.27 -13.02 24.66
CA PHE A 395 15.16 -13.79 25.89
C PHE A 395 15.60 -15.27 25.79
N ALA A 396 15.32 -16.00 24.71
CA ALA A 396 15.73 -17.40 24.56
C ALA A 396 17.24 -17.57 24.38
N LEU A 397 17.90 -16.66 23.66
CA LEU A 397 19.36 -16.62 23.51
C LEU A 397 20.04 -16.20 24.83
N ILE A 398 19.42 -15.29 25.59
CA ILE A 398 19.90 -14.87 26.91
C ILE A 398 19.79 -16.01 27.92
N ILE A 399 18.70 -16.79 27.94
CA ILE A 399 18.56 -17.92 28.85
C ILE A 399 19.59 -19.02 28.53
N PHE A 400 19.84 -19.33 27.25
CA PHE A 400 20.87 -20.31 26.87
C PHE A 400 22.29 -19.87 27.28
N SER A 401 22.60 -18.58 27.17
CA SER A 401 23.89 -18.04 27.59
C SER A 401 24.02 -17.92 29.12
N ILE A 402 22.93 -17.71 29.85
CA ILE A 402 22.89 -17.76 31.32
C ILE A 402 23.14 -19.19 31.82
N ILE A 403 22.50 -20.20 31.21
CA ILE A 403 22.70 -21.61 31.62
C ILE A 403 24.15 -22.05 31.35
N PHE A 404 24.75 -21.62 30.23
CA PHE A 404 26.14 -21.97 29.91
C PHE A 404 27.17 -21.23 30.78
N ALA A 405 26.84 -20.07 31.33
CA ALA A 405 27.72 -19.33 32.25
C ALA A 405 27.57 -19.77 33.72
N LEU A 406 26.48 -20.47 34.06
CA LEU A 406 26.20 -21.00 35.40
C LEU A 406 26.61 -22.47 35.57
N LEU A 407 26.79 -23.21 34.48
CA LEU A 407 27.47 -24.52 34.42
C LEU A 407 28.98 -24.31 34.31
#